data_AF-A0A4Y2R4G4-F1
#
_entry.id   AF-A0A4Y2R4G4-F1
#
_cell.length_a   1.000
_cell.length_b   1.000
_cell.length_c   1.000
_cell.angle_alpha   90.00
_cell.angle_beta   90.00
_cell.angle_gamma   90.00
#
_symmetry.space_group_name_H-M   'P 1'
#
loop_
_entity.id
_entity.type
_entity.pdbx_description
1 polymer ?
#
loop_
_entity_poly.entity_id
_entity_poly.type
_entity_poly.pdbx_seq_one_letter_code
_entity_poly.pdbx_strand_id
1 'polypeptide(L)'
;MPFLPAKMLEEAHFQTLNVSSTSLVTLFDKTPVTTPGLNLYLYDVKILRGFRWSEIANSNLLLMKTRNMKIRSLGQDFKDNIPKGVRRLSFENTGITSIKNRAFSHLRNLKILEIRRGSLKKMSRDWFPRPSNLTYLDFSYHKIAALPEDIFADIPMLSFFVFEGNLLSTISEKVFTKYNVFYAFHGK
;
A
#
# COMPACT_ATOMS: atom_id res chain seq x y z
N MET A 1 22.83 15.11 -11.05
CA MET A 1 21.91 15.21 -9.88
C MET A 1 21.45 13.80 -9.53
N PRO A 2 21.32 13.42 -8.25
CA PRO A 2 21.24 12.01 -7.89
C PRO A 2 19.86 11.41 -8.20
N PHE A 3 19.91 10.30 -8.91
CA PHE A 3 18.86 9.31 -9.18
C PHE A 3 19.50 7.93 -8.98
N LEU A 4 18.68 6.89 -8.84
CA LEU A 4 19.20 5.52 -8.84
C LEU A 4 19.32 5.04 -10.29
N PRO A 5 20.46 4.49 -10.72
CA PRO A 5 20.58 3.94 -12.07
C PRO A 5 19.69 2.70 -12.20
N ALA A 6 18.68 2.70 -13.08
CA ALA A 6 17.78 1.56 -13.28
C ALA A 6 18.52 0.30 -13.72
N LYS A 7 19.65 0.47 -14.42
CA LYS A 7 20.58 -0.60 -14.79
C LYS A 7 21.01 -1.44 -13.59
N MET A 8 21.07 -0.84 -12.40
CA MET A 8 21.37 -1.57 -11.17
C MET A 8 20.34 -2.64 -10.82
N LEU A 9 19.10 -2.54 -11.31
CA LEU A 9 18.06 -3.56 -11.13
C LEU A 9 18.05 -4.58 -12.27
N GLU A 10 18.42 -4.14 -13.47
CA GLU A 10 18.44 -4.94 -14.70
C GLU A 10 19.56 -5.98 -14.68
N GLU A 11 20.71 -5.62 -14.09
CA GLU A 11 21.90 -6.47 -14.01
C GLU A 11 22.13 -7.04 -12.60
N ALA A 12 21.21 -6.80 -11.67
CA ALA A 12 21.39 -7.16 -10.28
C ALA A 12 21.16 -8.64 -9.98
N HIS A 13 21.99 -9.16 -9.08
CA HIS A 13 21.80 -10.43 -8.38
C HIS A 13 21.14 -10.27 -7.00
N PHE A 14 20.52 -9.11 -6.72
CA PHE A 14 19.83 -8.85 -5.46
C PHE A 14 18.31 -8.81 -5.63
N GLN A 15 17.61 -9.11 -4.55
CA GLN A 15 16.15 -9.01 -4.48
C GLN A 15 15.67 -7.86 -3.60
N THR A 16 16.55 -7.24 -2.81
CA THR A 16 16.19 -6.18 -1.86
C THR A 16 16.96 -4.92 -2.16
N LEU A 17 16.22 -3.83 -2.39
CA LEU A 17 16.76 -2.48 -2.49
C LEU A 17 16.23 -1.64 -1.32
N ASN A 18 17.15 -1.11 -0.52
CA ASN A 18 16.84 -0.19 0.56
C ASN A 18 17.42 1.19 0.24
N VAL A 19 16.56 2.20 0.23
CA VAL A 19 16.91 3.60 0.00
C VAL A 19 16.41 4.38 1.19
N SER A 20 17.33 5.01 1.91
CA SER A 20 16.97 5.73 3.12
C SER A 20 17.66 7.08 3.27
N SER A 21 16.99 8.02 3.93
CA SER A 21 17.56 9.29 4.40
C SER A 21 18.22 10.11 3.28
N THR A 22 17.56 10.24 2.14
CA THR A 22 18.12 10.92 0.96
C THR A 22 17.09 11.73 0.18
N SER A 23 17.59 12.63 -0.66
CA SER A 23 16.79 13.40 -1.62
C SER A 23 17.22 13.06 -3.04
N LEU A 24 16.28 12.65 -3.87
CA LEU A 24 16.48 12.32 -5.27
C LEU A 24 15.64 13.23 -6.17
N VAL A 25 16.09 13.49 -7.38
CA VAL A 25 15.29 14.26 -8.34
C VAL A 25 14.07 13.44 -8.81
N THR A 26 14.34 12.21 -9.21
CA THR A 26 13.41 11.10 -9.51
C THR A 26 13.96 9.85 -8.84
N LEU A 27 13.14 8.81 -8.64
CA LEU A 27 13.62 7.58 -8.02
C LEU A 27 14.66 6.89 -8.90
N PHE A 28 14.34 6.70 -10.19
CA PHE A 28 15.24 6.13 -11.19
C PHE A 28 15.54 7.12 -12.33
N ASP A 29 16.62 6.87 -13.08
CA ASP A 29 16.96 7.58 -14.33
C ASP A 29 16.04 7.22 -15.50
N LYS A 30 15.58 5.97 -15.55
CA LYS A 30 14.56 5.43 -16.47
C LYS A 30 13.71 4.39 -15.73
N THR A 31 12.55 4.03 -16.27
CA THR A 31 11.78 2.90 -15.72
C THR A 31 12.56 1.59 -15.95
N PRO A 32 12.86 0.80 -14.90
CA PRO A 32 13.57 -0.47 -15.04
C PRO A 32 12.77 -1.46 -15.89
N VAL A 33 13.41 -2.12 -16.85
CA VAL A 33 12.70 -3.00 -17.81
C VAL A 33 12.55 -4.42 -17.31
N THR A 34 13.55 -4.94 -16.62
CA THR A 34 13.54 -6.28 -16.00
C THR A 34 14.12 -6.18 -14.61
N THR A 35 13.48 -6.82 -13.65
CA THR A 35 14.04 -6.96 -12.31
C THR A 35 13.83 -8.40 -11.84
N PRO A 36 14.73 -8.97 -11.03
CA PRO A 36 14.36 -10.12 -10.21
C PRO A 36 13.19 -9.74 -9.30
N GLY A 37 12.65 -10.72 -8.56
CA GLY A 37 11.63 -10.44 -7.55
C GLY A 37 12.12 -9.36 -6.58
N LEU A 38 11.51 -8.18 -6.60
CA LEU A 38 12.01 -6.97 -5.97
C LEU A 38 11.25 -6.64 -4.68
N ASN A 39 11.99 -6.48 -3.60
CA ASN A 39 11.56 -5.92 -2.33
C ASN A 39 12.14 -4.50 -2.22
N LEU A 40 11.27 -3.50 -2.31
CA LEU A 40 11.65 -2.10 -2.32
C LEU A 40 11.32 -1.44 -0.98
N TYR A 41 12.34 -0.86 -0.33
CA TYR A 41 12.21 -0.12 0.91
C TYR A 41 12.63 1.33 0.70
N LEU A 42 11.69 2.27 0.91
CA LEU A 42 11.93 3.72 0.75
C LEU A 42 11.62 4.44 2.06
N TYR A 43 12.64 4.77 2.84
CA TYR A 43 12.49 5.36 4.17
C TYR A 43 13.07 6.76 4.24
N ASP A 44 12.27 7.75 4.61
CA ASP A 44 12.77 9.12 4.76
C ASP A 44 13.37 9.64 3.42
N VAL A 45 12.75 9.24 2.30
CA VAL A 45 13.15 9.60 0.93
C VAL A 45 12.30 10.75 0.41
N LYS A 46 12.97 11.79 -0.09
CA LYS A 46 12.33 12.94 -0.74
C LYS A 46 12.56 12.91 -2.25
N ILE A 47 11.49 12.74 -3.03
CA ILE A 47 11.54 12.86 -4.51
C ILE A 47 11.16 14.29 -4.91
N LEU A 48 12.13 15.05 -5.41
CA LEU A 48 11.97 16.49 -5.67
C LEU A 48 10.94 16.79 -6.78
N ARG A 49 10.88 15.95 -7.82
CA ARG A 49 9.87 16.08 -8.90
C ARG A 49 8.53 15.40 -8.59
N GLY A 50 8.39 14.85 -7.38
CA GLY A 50 7.26 14.01 -6.99
C GLY A 50 7.43 12.58 -7.52
N PHE A 51 7.09 11.62 -6.66
CA PHE A 51 7.10 10.20 -7.01
C PHE A 51 5.95 9.87 -7.98
N ARG A 52 6.27 9.15 -9.06
CA ARG A 52 5.29 8.62 -10.01
C ARG A 52 5.33 7.09 -10.00
N TRP A 53 4.15 6.46 -10.03
CA TRP A 53 4.07 5.01 -10.03
C TRP A 53 4.62 4.38 -11.32
N SER A 54 4.60 5.15 -12.42
CA SER A 54 5.24 4.78 -13.69
C SER A 54 6.75 4.48 -13.56
N GLU A 55 7.43 5.00 -12.53
CA GLU A 55 8.86 4.76 -12.30
C GLU A 55 9.17 3.31 -11.93
N ILE A 56 8.17 2.54 -11.47
CA ILE A 56 8.31 1.12 -11.10
C ILE A 56 7.40 0.19 -11.89
N ALA A 57 6.70 0.68 -12.92
CA ALA A 57 5.62 -0.04 -13.59
C ALA A 57 6.04 -1.38 -14.20
N ASN A 58 7.27 -1.46 -14.72
CA ASN A 58 7.79 -2.64 -15.40
C ASN A 58 8.62 -3.55 -14.47
N SER A 59 8.68 -3.24 -13.17
CA SER A 59 9.42 -4.07 -12.21
C SER A 59 8.63 -5.32 -11.80
N ASN A 60 9.34 -6.40 -11.45
CA ASN A 60 8.78 -7.56 -10.78
C ASN A 60 8.69 -7.32 -9.26
N LEU A 61 7.90 -6.32 -8.87
CA LEU A 61 7.73 -5.94 -7.47
C LEU A 61 6.98 -7.03 -6.69
N LEU A 62 7.62 -7.55 -5.65
CA LEU A 62 7.01 -8.49 -4.69
C LEU A 62 6.50 -7.74 -3.45
N LEU A 63 7.25 -6.74 -3.02
CA LEU A 63 6.95 -5.97 -1.81
C LEU A 63 7.44 -4.53 -1.95
N MET A 64 6.62 -3.60 -1.46
CA MET A 64 7.04 -2.22 -1.27
C MET A 64 6.69 -1.77 0.14
N LYS A 65 7.68 -1.21 0.84
CA LYS A 65 7.46 -0.46 2.08
C LYS A 65 7.97 0.95 1.94
N THR A 66 7.18 1.90 2.39
CA THR A 66 7.60 3.28 2.48
C THR A 66 7.29 3.85 3.85
N ARG A 67 8.20 4.67 4.36
CA ARG A 67 8.01 5.43 5.60
C ARG A 67 8.47 6.86 5.37
N ASN A 68 7.68 7.83 5.83
CA ASN A 68 8.06 9.25 5.76
C ASN A 68 8.41 9.70 4.32
N MET A 69 7.69 9.17 3.32
CA MET A 69 7.85 9.52 1.90
C MET A 69 6.53 10.02 1.35
N LYS A 70 6.54 11.16 0.68
CA LYS A 70 5.31 11.82 0.21
C LYS A 70 4.64 11.06 -0.95
N ILE A 71 3.55 10.37 -0.65
CA ILE A 71 2.63 9.71 -1.58
C ILE A 71 1.23 10.28 -1.30
N ARG A 72 0.83 11.35 -2.01
CA ARG A 72 -0.41 12.09 -1.65
C ARG A 72 -1.70 11.27 -1.83
N SER A 73 -1.73 10.36 -2.80
CA SER A 73 -2.94 9.60 -3.15
C SER A 73 -2.62 8.28 -3.85
N LEU A 74 -3.45 7.26 -3.63
CA LEU A 74 -3.48 6.03 -4.43
C LEU A 74 -4.54 6.18 -5.53
N GLY A 75 -4.18 6.98 -6.54
CA GLY A 75 -5.06 7.47 -7.61
C GLY A 75 -5.05 6.62 -8.88
N GLN A 76 -5.34 7.25 -10.03
CA GLN A 76 -5.30 6.59 -11.34
C GLN A 76 -3.88 6.12 -11.69
N ASP A 77 -2.86 6.96 -11.48
CA ASP A 77 -1.45 6.61 -11.71
C ASP A 77 -1.04 5.35 -10.92
N PHE A 78 -1.42 5.26 -9.65
CA PHE A 78 -1.21 4.04 -8.85
C PHE A 78 -1.90 2.83 -9.50
N LYS A 79 -3.19 2.96 -9.80
CA LYS A 79 -4.00 1.87 -10.34
C LYS A 79 -3.44 1.33 -11.66
N ASP A 80 -2.89 2.18 -12.50
CA ASP A 80 -2.41 1.79 -13.83
C ASP A 80 -0.98 1.24 -13.78
N ASN A 81 -0.16 1.70 -12.83
CA ASN A 81 1.28 1.45 -12.84
C ASN A 81 1.81 0.60 -11.68
N ILE A 82 1.00 0.25 -10.67
CA ILE A 82 1.47 -0.68 -9.63
C ILE A 82 1.64 -2.10 -10.22
N PRO A 83 2.80 -2.77 -10.06
CA PRO A 83 2.98 -4.11 -10.61
C PRO A 83 2.01 -5.14 -10.03
N LYS A 84 1.36 -5.90 -10.92
CA LYS A 84 0.32 -6.90 -10.56
C LYS A 84 0.82 -8.05 -9.68
N GLY A 85 2.13 -8.29 -9.67
CA GLY A 85 2.80 -9.34 -8.91
C GLY A 85 2.94 -9.05 -7.41
N VAL A 86 2.66 -7.81 -6.99
CA VAL A 86 2.93 -7.37 -5.61
C VAL A 86 2.09 -8.15 -4.59
N ARG A 87 2.77 -8.58 -3.52
CA ARG A 87 2.20 -9.39 -2.43
C ARG A 87 2.07 -8.60 -1.14
N ARG A 88 2.91 -7.58 -0.94
CA ARG A 88 2.85 -6.70 0.24
C ARG A 88 3.04 -5.24 -0.13
N LEU A 89 2.14 -4.41 0.36
CA LEU A 89 2.24 -2.95 0.29
C LEU A 89 2.15 -2.39 1.71
N SER A 90 3.11 -1.54 2.08
CA SER A 90 3.16 -0.89 3.39
C SER A 90 3.49 0.59 3.24
N PHE A 91 2.58 1.45 3.65
CA PHE A 91 2.69 2.89 3.55
C PHE A 91 2.50 3.51 4.93
N GLU A 92 3.57 3.99 5.55
CA GLU A 92 3.51 4.65 6.84
C GLU A 92 3.89 6.13 6.72
N ASN A 93 3.04 7.00 7.25
CA ASN A 93 3.28 8.44 7.29
C ASN A 93 3.67 9.02 5.91
N THR A 94 2.93 8.60 4.89
CA THR A 94 3.19 9.00 3.49
C THR A 94 2.37 10.19 3.04
N GLY A 95 1.44 10.66 3.89
CA GLY A 95 0.50 11.72 3.55
C GLY A 95 -0.63 11.26 2.61
N ILE A 96 -0.89 9.95 2.50
CA ILE A 96 -2.04 9.42 1.79
C ILE A 96 -3.32 9.94 2.47
N THR A 97 -4.14 10.63 1.70
CA THR A 97 -5.42 11.21 2.16
C THR A 97 -6.63 10.67 1.42
N SER A 98 -6.40 9.98 0.29
CA SER A 98 -7.45 9.39 -0.54
C SER A 98 -6.96 8.15 -1.30
N ILE A 99 -7.89 7.22 -1.51
CA ILE A 99 -7.72 5.99 -2.29
C ILE A 99 -8.84 5.96 -3.32
N LYS A 100 -8.49 5.79 -4.61
CA LYS A 100 -9.46 5.73 -5.70
C LYS A 100 -10.26 4.43 -5.64
N ASN A 101 -11.52 4.47 -6.08
CA ASN A 101 -12.30 3.24 -6.27
C ASN A 101 -11.55 2.27 -7.19
N ARG A 102 -11.55 0.99 -6.82
CA ARG A 102 -10.86 -0.07 -7.55
C ARG A 102 -9.34 0.12 -7.66
N ALA A 103 -8.72 0.93 -6.79
CA ALA A 103 -7.27 1.16 -6.79
C ALA A 103 -6.45 -0.14 -6.74
N PHE A 104 -6.87 -1.11 -5.91
CA PHE A 104 -6.19 -2.40 -5.76
C PHE A 104 -6.90 -3.55 -6.51
N SER A 105 -7.95 -3.27 -7.28
CA SER A 105 -8.86 -4.29 -7.86
C SER A 105 -8.18 -5.36 -8.73
N HIS A 106 -7.03 -5.04 -9.33
CA HIS A 106 -6.26 -5.94 -10.18
C HIS A 106 -5.15 -6.70 -9.42
N LEU A 107 -4.94 -6.41 -8.13
CA LEU A 107 -3.88 -6.98 -7.29
C LEU A 107 -4.33 -8.29 -6.63
N ARG A 108 -4.60 -9.33 -7.43
CA ARG A 108 -5.08 -10.63 -6.95
C ARG A 108 -4.07 -11.39 -6.08
N ASN A 109 -2.79 -11.01 -6.14
CA ASN A 109 -1.72 -11.62 -5.36
C ASN A 109 -1.44 -10.90 -4.03
N LEU A 110 -2.10 -9.76 -3.77
CA LEU A 110 -1.88 -8.98 -2.56
C LEU A 110 -2.36 -9.74 -1.34
N LYS A 111 -1.46 -9.94 -0.38
CA LYS A 111 -1.71 -10.63 0.89
C LYS A 111 -1.74 -9.66 2.08
N ILE A 112 -0.86 -8.66 2.05
CA ILE A 112 -0.69 -7.72 3.15
C ILE A 112 -0.82 -6.30 2.62
N LEU A 113 -1.75 -5.53 3.19
CA LEU A 113 -1.85 -4.09 2.97
C LEU A 113 -1.85 -3.36 4.31
N GLU A 114 -0.86 -2.49 4.46
CA GLU A 114 -0.72 -1.60 5.60
C GLU A 114 -0.71 -0.16 5.07
N ILE A 115 -1.67 0.65 5.50
CA ILE A 115 -1.68 2.09 5.28
C ILE A 115 -1.87 2.69 6.65
N ARG A 116 -0.84 3.34 7.19
CA ARG A 116 -0.83 3.84 8.57
C ARG A 116 -0.47 5.32 8.62
N ARG A 117 -0.96 6.01 9.66
CA ARG A 117 -0.62 7.40 9.97
C ARG A 117 -0.92 8.34 8.79
N GLY A 118 -2.21 8.55 8.55
CA GLY A 118 -2.69 9.40 7.45
C GLY A 118 -3.92 10.19 7.84
N SER A 119 -4.76 10.52 6.86
CA SER A 119 -6.00 11.28 7.11
C SER A 119 -7.22 10.79 6.34
N LEU A 120 -7.19 9.54 5.88
CA LEU A 120 -8.37 8.81 5.40
C LEU A 120 -9.52 8.93 6.39
N LYS A 121 -10.70 9.28 5.87
CA LYS A 121 -11.94 9.47 6.65
C LYS A 121 -12.93 8.31 6.52
N LYS A 122 -12.74 7.46 5.53
CA LYS A 122 -13.65 6.34 5.20
C LYS A 122 -12.85 5.18 4.62
N MET A 123 -13.41 3.99 4.74
CA MET A 123 -13.00 2.80 4.00
C MET A 123 -14.05 2.45 2.95
N SER A 124 -13.67 1.70 1.92
CA SER A 124 -14.61 1.17 0.93
C SER A 124 -14.18 -0.23 0.51
N ARG A 125 -15.15 -1.14 0.44
CA ARG A 125 -14.93 -2.48 -0.07
C ARG A 125 -14.48 -2.48 -1.53
N ASP A 126 -14.90 -1.50 -2.32
CA ASP A 126 -14.58 -1.38 -3.75
C ASP A 126 -13.12 -1.05 -4.04
N TRP A 127 -12.32 -0.76 -3.01
CA TRP A 127 -10.88 -0.61 -3.19
C TRP A 127 -10.19 -1.92 -3.56
N PHE A 128 -10.69 -3.05 -3.04
CA PHE A 128 -10.05 -4.35 -3.11
C PHE A 128 -10.65 -5.24 -4.22
N PRO A 129 -9.91 -6.25 -4.71
CA PRO A 129 -10.46 -7.28 -5.59
C PRO A 129 -11.65 -8.01 -4.99
N ARG A 130 -12.51 -8.59 -5.83
CA ARG A 130 -13.56 -9.54 -5.45
C ARG A 130 -13.37 -10.83 -6.28
N PRO A 131 -13.02 -11.98 -5.67
CA PRO A 131 -12.57 -12.15 -4.29
C PRO A 131 -11.19 -11.54 -4.04
N SER A 132 -10.89 -11.24 -2.78
CA SER A 132 -9.58 -10.76 -2.32
C SER A 132 -8.82 -11.84 -1.57
N ASN A 133 -7.52 -11.89 -1.78
CA ASN A 133 -6.58 -12.82 -1.17
C ASN A 133 -5.88 -12.27 0.08
N LEU A 134 -6.29 -11.10 0.54
CA LEU A 134 -5.73 -10.42 1.72
C LEU A 134 -5.87 -11.29 2.97
N THR A 135 -4.78 -11.36 3.74
CA THR A 135 -4.71 -12.03 5.05
C THR A 135 -4.49 -11.03 6.19
N TYR A 136 -3.91 -9.86 5.87
CA TYR A 136 -3.63 -8.79 6.83
C TYR A 136 -4.00 -7.43 6.25
N LEU A 137 -4.84 -6.70 6.97
CA LEU A 137 -5.26 -5.35 6.66
C LEU A 137 -5.02 -4.43 7.85
N ASP A 138 -4.33 -3.33 7.62
CA ASP A 138 -4.08 -2.32 8.65
C ASP A 138 -4.32 -0.91 8.12
N PHE A 139 -5.24 -0.21 8.77
CA PHE A 139 -5.62 1.18 8.51
C PHE A 139 -5.50 2.06 9.76
N SER A 140 -4.55 1.74 10.64
CA SER A 140 -4.39 2.41 11.94
C SER A 140 -3.94 3.86 11.83
N TYR A 141 -4.28 4.65 12.84
CA TYR A 141 -3.93 6.07 12.97
C TYR A 141 -4.40 6.91 11.78
N HIS A 142 -5.69 6.79 11.47
CA HIS A 142 -6.39 7.57 10.46
C HIS A 142 -7.51 8.42 11.10
N LYS A 143 -8.46 8.89 10.30
CA LYS A 143 -9.65 9.63 10.76
C LYS A 143 -10.93 8.89 10.38
N ILE A 144 -10.88 7.56 10.30
CA ILE A 144 -12.02 6.74 9.89
C ILE A 144 -13.05 6.74 11.02
N ALA A 145 -14.26 7.20 10.72
CA ALA A 145 -15.34 7.31 11.71
C ALA A 145 -16.34 6.15 11.64
N ALA A 146 -16.37 5.42 10.52
CA ALA A 146 -17.28 4.29 10.30
C ALA A 146 -16.64 3.26 9.35
N LEU A 147 -16.98 1.99 9.54
CA LEU A 147 -16.67 0.90 8.62
C LEU A 147 -17.90 0.57 7.80
N PRO A 148 -17.78 0.34 6.48
CA PRO A 148 -18.90 -0.13 5.68
C PRO A 148 -19.25 -1.58 6.06
N GLU A 149 -20.55 -1.92 6.06
CA GLU A 149 -21.04 -3.25 6.47
C GLU A 149 -20.46 -4.38 5.60
N ASP A 150 -20.11 -4.10 4.34
CA ASP A 150 -19.57 -5.08 3.40
C ASP A 150 -18.03 -5.13 3.36
N ILE A 151 -17.33 -4.48 4.29
CA ILE A 151 -15.86 -4.31 4.21
C ILE A 151 -15.08 -5.63 4.08
N PHE A 152 -15.61 -6.74 4.59
CA PHE A 152 -14.99 -8.08 4.49
C PHE A 152 -15.68 -9.03 3.50
N ALA A 153 -16.66 -8.56 2.72
CA ALA A 153 -17.31 -9.37 1.70
C ALA A 153 -16.26 -9.97 0.75
N ASP A 154 -16.32 -11.26 0.43
CA ASP A 154 -15.37 -11.92 -0.47
C ASP A 154 -13.88 -11.75 -0.09
N ILE A 155 -13.55 -11.70 1.20
CA ILE A 155 -12.16 -11.76 1.72
C ILE A 155 -12.01 -12.97 2.66
N PRO A 156 -12.17 -14.21 2.14
CA PRO A 156 -12.33 -15.40 2.98
C PRO A 156 -11.07 -15.76 3.79
N MET A 157 -9.90 -15.24 3.40
CA MET A 157 -8.60 -15.54 4.01
C MET A 157 -8.15 -14.46 4.99
N LEU A 158 -8.97 -13.44 5.29
CA LEU A 158 -8.57 -12.39 6.21
C LEU A 158 -8.39 -12.99 7.61
N SER A 159 -7.24 -12.74 8.23
CA SER A 159 -6.94 -13.21 9.59
C SER A 159 -6.70 -12.06 10.55
N PHE A 160 -6.28 -10.89 10.06
CA PHE A 160 -5.99 -9.72 10.88
C PHE A 160 -6.59 -8.47 10.25
N PHE A 161 -7.38 -7.74 11.03
CA PHE A 161 -7.81 -6.39 10.72
C PHE A 161 -7.47 -5.44 11.87
N VAL A 162 -6.58 -4.49 11.59
CA VAL A 162 -6.08 -3.51 12.56
C VAL A 162 -6.56 -2.13 12.15
N PHE A 163 -7.28 -1.45 13.04
CA PHE A 163 -7.84 -0.12 12.79
C PHE A 163 -7.72 0.79 14.02
N GLU A 164 -6.73 0.52 14.87
CA GLU A 164 -6.41 1.32 16.05
C GLU A 164 -6.23 2.81 15.74
N GLY A 165 -6.55 3.68 16.70
CA GLY A 165 -6.26 5.11 16.60
C GLY A 165 -7.08 5.83 15.52
N ASN A 166 -8.28 5.32 15.24
CA ASN A 166 -9.28 5.93 14.38
C ASN A 166 -10.34 6.69 15.21
N LEU A 167 -11.42 7.15 14.56
CA LEU A 167 -12.49 7.95 15.16
C LEU A 167 -13.80 7.17 15.29
N LEU A 168 -13.73 5.85 15.31
CA LEU A 168 -14.89 4.97 15.48
C LEU A 168 -15.44 5.11 16.89
N SER A 169 -16.72 5.46 17.01
CA SER A 169 -17.46 5.42 18.28
C SER A 169 -18.24 4.13 18.47
N THR A 170 -18.63 3.48 17.37
CA THR A 170 -19.37 2.22 17.34
C THR A 170 -18.96 1.39 16.13
N ILE A 171 -19.25 0.09 16.15
CA ILE A 171 -19.08 -0.81 15.02
C ILE A 171 -20.39 -1.59 14.86
N SER A 172 -20.94 -1.60 13.64
CA SER A 172 -22.13 -2.41 13.35
C SER A 172 -21.79 -3.89 13.42
N GLU A 173 -22.64 -4.69 14.07
CA GLU A 173 -22.44 -6.14 14.19
C GLU A 173 -22.35 -6.83 12.82
N LYS A 174 -22.99 -6.26 11.80
CA LYS A 174 -22.95 -6.76 10.42
C LYS A 174 -21.56 -6.71 9.77
N VAL A 175 -20.66 -5.90 10.32
CA VAL A 175 -19.27 -5.84 9.87
C VAL A 175 -18.53 -7.12 10.24
N PHE A 176 -18.89 -7.80 11.33
CA PHE A 176 -18.22 -9.03 11.73
C PHE A 176 -18.55 -10.15 10.76
N THR A 177 -17.51 -10.81 10.27
CA THR A 177 -17.67 -11.93 9.34
C THR A 177 -17.77 -13.25 10.10
N LYS A 178 -18.30 -14.28 9.43
CA LYS A 178 -18.29 -15.65 9.93
C LYS A 178 -16.89 -16.29 9.97
N TYR A 179 -15.88 -15.63 9.39
CA TYR A 179 -14.50 -16.11 9.39
C TYR A 179 -13.76 -15.68 10.66
N ASN A 180 -12.78 -16.48 11.08
CA ASN A 180 -11.93 -16.18 12.22
C ASN A 180 -10.97 -15.02 11.88
N VAL A 181 -11.38 -13.80 12.20
CA VAL A 181 -10.58 -12.58 12.03
C VAL A 181 -10.22 -12.04 13.42
N PHE A 182 -8.94 -11.80 13.66
CA PHE A 182 -8.48 -11.02 14.80
C PHE A 182 -8.68 -9.53 14.52
N TYR A 183 -9.46 -8.88 15.38
CA TYR A 183 -9.75 -7.46 15.31
C TYR A 183 -8.95 -6.72 16.38
N ALA A 184 -8.02 -5.87 15.97
CA ALA A 184 -7.27 -5.00 16.89
C ALA A 184 -7.84 -3.60 16.86
N PHE A 185 -8.42 -3.18 17.97
CA PHE A 185 -8.90 -1.82 18.19
C PHE A 185 -8.49 -1.34 19.59
N HIS A 186 -8.00 -0.11 19.64
CA HIS A 186 -7.98 0.67 20.87
C HIS A 186 -8.90 1.87 20.66
N GLY A 187 -9.96 1.93 21.48
CA GLY A 187 -10.77 3.14 21.64
C GLY A 187 -9.98 4.22 22.38
N LYS A 188 -10.45 5.46 22.30
CA LYS A 188 -10.13 6.44 23.33
C LYS A 188 -10.95 6.15 24.58
#